data_AF-A0AAJ6MUV3-F1
#
_entry.id   AF-A0AAJ6MUV3-F1
#
_cell.length_a   1.000
_cell.length_b   1.000
_cell.length_c   1.000
_cell.angle_alpha   90.00
_cell.angle_beta   90.00
_cell.angle_gamma   90.00
#
_symmetry.space_group_name_H-M   'P 1'
#
loop_
_entity.id
_entity.type
_entity.pdbx_description
1 polymer ?
#
loop_
_entity_poly.entity_id
_entity_poly.type
_entity_poly.pdbx_seq_one_letter_code
_entity_poly.pdbx_strand_id
1 'polypeptide(L)'
;MAVYPSWQSAAVILNSLVFFITLAAMEGVAYLAHKYLMHGWGWGWHRSHHEPRTGWFEKNDLYAVVFAGLAIVLIALGTQGLHPLEWIGAGMTAYGALYFVVHDGLVHRRWPFHLVPRRGYLKRLYQAHLMHHAVDGKDRCVSFGFLFAPSTTRLRAQLRALHQGPLRKADEAGSTAESNASATAASER
;
A
#
# COMPACT_ATOMS: atom_id res chain seq x y z
N MET A 1 -43.17 -13.05 11.29
CA MET A 1 -41.71 -13.28 11.42
C MET A 1 -41.30 -14.27 10.34
N ALA A 2 -40.49 -13.86 9.36
CA ALA A 2 -39.96 -14.80 8.38
C ALA A 2 -38.88 -15.66 9.05
N VAL A 3 -39.13 -16.96 9.18
CA VAL A 3 -38.14 -17.93 9.65
C VAL A 3 -37.26 -18.28 8.47
N TYR A 4 -36.06 -17.71 8.40
CA TYR A 4 -35.10 -18.07 7.37
C TYR A 4 -34.59 -19.50 7.62
N PRO A 5 -34.40 -20.30 6.56
CA PRO A 5 -33.80 -21.62 6.71
C PRO A 5 -32.39 -21.55 7.29
N SER A 6 -32.01 -22.50 8.14
CA SER A 6 -30.70 -22.52 8.83
C SER A 6 -29.49 -22.51 7.88
N TRP A 7 -29.63 -23.07 6.67
CA TRP A 7 -28.60 -23.06 5.63
C TRP A 7 -28.37 -21.66 5.04
N GLN A 8 -29.39 -20.80 5.02
CA GLN A 8 -29.27 -19.43 4.57
C GLN A 8 -28.39 -18.63 5.54
N SER A 9 -28.60 -18.82 6.85
CA SER A 9 -27.78 -18.21 7.90
C SER A 9 -26.33 -18.70 7.88
N ALA A 10 -26.11 -20.00 7.66
CA ALA A 10 -24.77 -20.56 7.56
C ALA A 10 -23.98 -20.01 6.36
N ALA A 11 -24.63 -19.86 5.20
CA ALA A 11 -24.03 -19.27 4.01
C ALA A 11 -23.64 -17.81 4.23
N VAL A 12 -24.51 -17.01 4.85
CA VAL A 12 -24.21 -15.61 5.18
C VAL A 12 -23.01 -15.50 6.13
N ILE A 13 -22.95 -16.34 7.16
CA ILE A 13 -21.83 -16.37 8.11
C ILE A 13 -20.53 -16.74 7.38
N LEU A 14 -20.54 -17.80 6.58
CA LEU A 14 -19.37 -18.24 5.82
C LEU A 14 -18.86 -17.15 4.88
N ASN A 15 -19.75 -16.56 4.08
CA ASN A 15 -19.41 -15.51 3.12
C ASN A 15 -18.82 -14.27 3.83
N SER A 16 -19.41 -13.89 4.96
CA SER A 16 -18.90 -12.79 5.80
C SER A 16 -17.51 -13.11 6.35
N LEU A 17 -17.29 -14.34 6.83
CA LEU A 17 -15.98 -14.78 7.31
C LEU A 17 -14.93 -14.75 6.19
N VAL A 18 -15.25 -15.29 5.02
CA VAL A 18 -14.36 -15.25 3.85
C VAL A 18 -13.99 -13.82 3.49
N PHE A 19 -14.96 -12.92 3.45
CA PHE A 19 -14.73 -11.49 3.20
C PHE A 19 -13.78 -10.86 4.23
N PHE A 20 -14.09 -10.97 5.52
CA PHE A 20 -13.30 -10.30 6.58
C PHE A 20 -11.91 -10.92 6.76
N ILE A 21 -11.79 -12.24 6.60
CA ILE A 21 -10.49 -12.92 6.62
C ILE A 21 -9.65 -12.44 5.43
N THR A 22 -10.22 -12.37 4.23
CA THR A 22 -9.51 -11.88 3.04
C THR A 22 -9.07 -10.43 3.24
N LEU A 23 -9.98 -9.57 3.70
CA LEU A 23 -9.70 -8.16 3.99
C LEU A 23 -8.51 -8.01 4.96
N ALA A 24 -8.46 -8.82 6.02
CA ALA A 24 -7.36 -8.79 6.99
C ALA A 24 -6.06 -9.39 6.43
N ALA A 25 -6.15 -10.52 5.72
CA ALA A 25 -5.01 -11.21 5.11
C ALA A 25 -4.31 -10.35 4.05
N MET A 26 -5.06 -9.48 3.37
CA MET A 26 -4.51 -8.56 2.38
C MET A 26 -3.46 -7.60 2.95
N GLU A 27 -3.46 -7.28 4.26
CA GLU A 27 -2.36 -6.52 4.86
C GLU A 27 -1.04 -7.28 4.78
N GLY A 28 -1.08 -8.59 5.01
CA GLY A 28 0.09 -9.47 4.86
C GLY A 28 0.55 -9.57 3.41
N VAL A 29 -0.40 -9.75 2.48
CA VAL A 29 -0.12 -9.77 1.03
C VAL A 29 0.51 -8.44 0.59
N ALA A 30 -0.07 -7.31 0.99
CA ALA A 30 0.42 -5.98 0.65
C ALA A 30 1.81 -5.73 1.22
N TYR A 31 2.06 -6.12 2.47
CA TYR A 31 3.41 -6.03 3.07
C TYR A 31 4.44 -6.84 2.28
N LEU A 32 4.13 -8.10 1.93
CA LEU A 32 5.05 -8.97 1.19
C LEU A 32 5.29 -8.46 -0.23
N ALA A 33 4.22 -8.04 -0.93
CA ALA A 33 4.29 -7.46 -2.25
C ALA A 33 5.12 -6.17 -2.21
N HIS A 34 4.86 -5.27 -1.26
CA HIS A 34 5.59 -4.03 -1.15
C HIS A 34 7.08 -4.26 -0.88
N LYS A 35 7.42 -5.12 0.08
CA LYS A 35 8.81 -5.37 0.48
C LYS A 35 9.61 -6.16 -0.57
N TYR A 36 9.05 -7.22 -1.13
CA TYR A 36 9.82 -8.18 -1.95
C TYR A 36 9.57 -8.04 -3.44
N LEU A 37 8.38 -7.61 -3.85
CA LEU A 37 8.06 -7.36 -5.25
C LEU A 37 8.38 -5.91 -5.62
N MET A 38 7.73 -4.93 -4.97
CA MET A 38 7.82 -3.52 -5.35
C MET A 38 9.19 -2.90 -5.03
N HIS A 39 9.77 -3.20 -3.85
CA HIS A 39 11.17 -2.85 -3.51
C HIS A 39 12.20 -3.90 -3.96
N GLY A 40 11.80 -4.81 -4.84
CA GLY A 40 12.66 -5.83 -5.45
C GLY A 40 12.69 -5.68 -6.97
N TRP A 41 12.29 -6.73 -7.68
CA TRP A 41 12.31 -6.75 -9.14
C TRP A 41 11.26 -5.83 -9.79
N GLY A 42 10.22 -5.47 -9.05
CA GLY A 42 9.19 -4.51 -9.45
C GLY A 42 9.55 -3.04 -9.22
N TRP A 43 10.78 -2.74 -8.80
CA TRP A 43 11.22 -1.37 -8.49
C TRP A 43 11.03 -0.40 -9.66
N GLY A 44 11.15 -0.85 -10.91
CA GLY A 44 10.93 0.00 -12.08
C GLY A 44 9.54 0.66 -12.14
N TRP A 45 8.51 0.02 -11.59
CA TRP A 45 7.16 0.61 -11.48
C TRP A 45 7.02 1.43 -10.19
N HIS A 46 7.60 0.93 -9.10
CA HIS A 46 7.45 1.53 -7.78
C HIS A 46 8.33 2.77 -7.56
N ARG A 47 9.45 2.92 -8.28
CA ARG A 47 10.36 4.07 -8.18
C ARG A 47 9.63 5.42 -8.35
N SER A 48 8.68 5.48 -9.29
CA SER A 48 7.85 6.67 -9.53
C SER A 48 7.04 7.14 -8.32
N HIS A 49 6.86 6.25 -7.35
CA HIS A 49 6.16 6.49 -6.10
C HIS A 49 7.07 7.08 -5.01
N HIS A 50 8.36 6.75 -5.05
CA HIS A 50 9.38 7.23 -4.11
C HIS A 50 9.95 8.60 -4.48
N GLU A 51 9.89 8.97 -5.76
CA GLU A 51 10.44 10.22 -6.25
C GLU A 51 9.43 11.38 -6.20
N PRO A 52 9.89 12.63 -5.96
CA PRO A 52 9.03 13.81 -6.07
C PRO A 52 8.44 13.93 -7.48
N ARG A 53 7.14 14.21 -7.58
CA ARG A 53 6.46 14.31 -8.87
C ARG A 53 5.20 15.18 -8.83
N THR A 54 4.68 15.47 -10.01
CA THR A 54 3.42 16.20 -10.23
C THR A 54 2.46 15.34 -11.07
N GLY A 55 1.16 15.63 -11.01
CA GLY A 55 0.12 14.93 -11.81
C GLY A 55 -0.72 13.91 -11.02
N TRP A 56 -1.61 13.22 -11.73
CA TRP A 56 -2.59 12.30 -11.11
C TRP A 56 -2.17 10.83 -11.13
N PHE A 57 -1.43 10.41 -12.17
CA PHE A 57 -1.07 9.01 -12.42
C PHE A 57 0.43 8.75 -12.20
N GLU A 58 0.75 7.54 -11.74
CA GLU A 58 2.11 7.00 -11.57
C GLU A 58 2.25 5.65 -12.28
N LYS A 59 3.47 5.27 -12.67
CA LYS A 59 3.74 3.88 -13.10
C LYS A 59 3.40 2.88 -12.00
N ASN A 60 3.50 3.31 -10.74
CA ASN A 60 3.10 2.53 -9.57
C ASN A 60 1.60 2.12 -9.62
N ASP A 61 0.75 2.89 -10.31
CA ASP A 61 -0.68 2.60 -10.40
C ASP A 61 -0.96 1.31 -11.18
N LEU A 62 0.02 0.80 -11.95
CA LEU A 62 -0.05 -0.52 -12.58
C LEU A 62 -0.24 -1.64 -11.55
N TYR A 63 0.29 -1.50 -10.34
CA TYR A 63 0.01 -2.46 -9.26
C TYR A 63 -1.47 -2.47 -8.89
N ALA A 64 -2.09 -1.28 -8.76
CA ALA A 64 -3.51 -1.17 -8.48
C ALA A 64 -4.36 -1.79 -9.60
N VAL A 65 -3.98 -1.58 -10.88
CA VAL A 65 -4.64 -2.20 -12.04
C VAL A 65 -4.53 -3.73 -11.99
N VAL A 66 -3.36 -4.29 -11.69
CA VAL A 66 -3.17 -5.75 -11.57
C VAL A 66 -4.03 -6.33 -10.46
N PHE A 67 -3.98 -5.77 -9.25
CA PHE A 67 -4.77 -6.26 -8.12
C PHE A 67 -6.29 -6.09 -8.34
N ALA A 68 -6.71 -5.00 -8.97
CA ALA A 68 -8.10 -4.80 -9.37
C ALA A 68 -8.54 -5.85 -10.40
N GLY A 69 -7.71 -6.13 -11.41
CA GLY A 69 -7.97 -7.18 -12.40
C GLY A 69 -8.15 -8.55 -11.75
N LEU A 70 -7.26 -8.92 -10.82
CA LEU A 70 -7.37 -10.17 -10.06
C LEU A 70 -8.67 -10.23 -9.24
N ALA A 71 -9.02 -9.15 -8.54
CA ALA A 71 -10.26 -9.09 -7.77
C ALA A 71 -11.51 -9.20 -8.66
N ILE A 72 -11.52 -8.54 -9.82
CA ILE A 72 -12.61 -8.63 -10.80
C ILE A 72 -12.77 -10.06 -11.32
N VAL A 73 -11.67 -10.75 -11.65
CA VAL A 73 -11.72 -12.15 -12.10
C VAL A 73 -12.29 -13.05 -11.01
N LEU A 74 -11.86 -12.89 -9.76
CA LEU A 74 -12.41 -13.67 -8.63
C LEU A 74 -13.91 -13.42 -8.43
N ILE A 75 -14.34 -12.15 -8.52
CA ILE A 75 -15.77 -11.79 -8.46
C ILE A 75 -16.53 -12.43 -9.61
N ALA A 76 -16.06 -12.30 -10.84
CA ALA A 76 -16.74 -12.85 -12.01
C ALA A 76 -16.90 -14.37 -11.90
N LEU A 77 -15.82 -15.09 -11.56
CA LEU A 77 -15.84 -16.54 -11.38
C LEU A 77 -16.78 -16.96 -10.23
N GLY A 78 -16.74 -16.26 -9.11
CA GLY A 78 -17.65 -16.51 -7.98
C GLY A 78 -19.11 -16.32 -8.35
N THR A 79 -19.44 -15.25 -9.08
CA THR A 79 -20.81 -14.99 -9.57
C THR A 79 -21.29 -16.00 -10.62
N GLN A 80 -20.38 -16.76 -11.24
CA GLN A 80 -20.70 -17.86 -12.15
C GLN A 80 -20.88 -19.21 -11.43
N GLY A 81 -20.85 -19.23 -10.10
CA GLY A 81 -21.11 -20.41 -9.27
C GLY A 81 -19.87 -20.99 -8.59
N LEU A 82 -18.67 -20.44 -8.81
CA LEU A 82 -17.45 -20.83 -8.10
C LEU A 82 -17.37 -20.13 -6.73
N HIS A 83 -18.38 -20.31 -5.91
CA HIS A 83 -18.40 -19.78 -4.55
C HIS A 83 -17.28 -20.41 -3.70
N PRO A 84 -16.63 -19.65 -2.79
CA PRO A 84 -16.93 -18.28 -2.38
C PRO A 84 -15.99 -17.22 -3.00
N LEU A 85 -15.48 -17.42 -4.23
CA LEU A 85 -14.45 -16.56 -4.82
C LEU A 85 -14.84 -15.09 -4.89
N GLU A 86 -16.13 -14.78 -5.04
CA GLU A 86 -16.61 -13.41 -5.08
C GLU A 86 -16.42 -12.67 -3.76
N TRP A 87 -16.47 -13.37 -2.62
CA TRP A 87 -16.21 -12.77 -1.30
C TRP A 87 -14.72 -12.55 -1.06
N ILE A 88 -13.86 -13.38 -1.66
CA ILE A 88 -12.42 -13.14 -1.70
C ILE A 88 -12.14 -11.87 -2.52
N GLY A 89 -12.64 -11.80 -3.75
CA GLY A 89 -12.47 -10.62 -4.60
C GLY A 89 -13.08 -9.36 -4.00
N ALA A 90 -14.22 -9.46 -3.31
CA ALA A 90 -14.82 -8.34 -2.56
C ALA A 90 -13.93 -7.89 -1.39
N GLY A 91 -13.35 -8.82 -0.62
CA GLY A 91 -12.40 -8.51 0.46
C GLY A 91 -11.13 -7.82 -0.07
N MET A 92 -10.60 -8.29 -1.19
CA MET A 92 -9.48 -7.65 -1.90
C MET A 92 -9.82 -6.24 -2.36
N THR A 93 -11.00 -6.05 -2.95
CA THR A 93 -11.49 -4.75 -3.43
C THR A 93 -11.67 -3.77 -2.27
N ALA A 94 -12.25 -4.23 -1.16
CA ALA A 94 -12.42 -3.41 0.04
C ALA A 94 -11.06 -3.00 0.64
N TYR A 95 -10.07 -3.91 0.68
CA TYR A 95 -8.72 -3.55 1.08
C TYR A 95 -8.09 -2.51 0.13
N GLY A 96 -8.23 -2.72 -1.19
CA GLY A 96 -7.74 -1.78 -2.20
C GLY A 96 -8.38 -0.38 -2.09
N ALA A 97 -9.67 -0.31 -1.74
CA ALA A 97 -10.36 0.95 -1.49
C ALA A 97 -9.82 1.65 -0.23
N LEU A 98 -9.61 0.91 0.87
CA LEU A 98 -9.00 1.45 2.09
C LEU A 98 -7.57 1.95 1.82
N TYR A 99 -6.80 1.19 1.04
CA TYR A 99 -5.48 1.59 0.57
C TYR A 99 -5.56 2.91 -0.18
N PHE A 100 -6.38 3.01 -1.23
CA PHE A 100 -6.49 4.22 -2.04
C PHE A 100 -6.88 5.44 -1.20
N VAL A 101 -7.75 5.27 -0.20
CA VAL A 101 -8.14 6.35 0.72
C VAL A 101 -6.97 6.81 1.60
N VAL A 102 -6.29 5.86 2.24
CA VAL A 102 -5.24 6.18 3.23
C VAL A 102 -3.94 6.54 2.54
N HIS A 103 -3.49 5.74 1.60
CA HIS A 103 -2.23 5.91 0.92
C HIS A 103 -2.27 7.08 -0.06
N ASP A 104 -3.09 6.98 -1.11
CA ASP A 104 -3.14 7.95 -2.20
C ASP A 104 -3.82 9.25 -1.78
N GLY A 105 -4.94 9.16 -1.05
CA GLY A 105 -5.68 10.32 -0.56
C GLY A 105 -4.99 11.04 0.60
N LEU A 106 -4.81 10.35 1.73
CA LEU A 106 -4.32 10.97 2.96
C LEU A 106 -2.81 11.22 2.96
N VAL A 107 -2.00 10.28 2.47
CA VAL A 107 -0.53 10.41 2.53
C VAL A 107 0.05 11.10 1.29
N HIS A 108 -0.27 10.61 0.09
CA HIS A 108 0.26 11.17 -1.17
C HIS A 108 -0.53 12.36 -1.71
N ARG A 109 -1.64 12.73 -1.07
CA ARG A 109 -2.40 13.95 -1.38
C ARG A 109 -2.82 14.02 -2.85
N ARG A 110 -3.17 12.88 -3.46
CA ARG A 110 -3.64 12.82 -4.85
C ARG A 110 -5.06 13.39 -5.03
N TRP A 111 -5.78 13.63 -3.92
CA TRP A 111 -7.14 14.16 -3.94
C TRP A 111 -7.16 15.69 -3.88
N PRO A 112 -8.23 16.35 -4.37
CA PRO A 112 -8.33 17.81 -4.39
C PRO A 112 -8.42 18.44 -2.99
N PHE A 113 -8.58 17.63 -1.94
CA PHE A 113 -8.63 18.07 -0.55
C PHE A 113 -7.49 17.47 0.27
N HIS A 114 -6.89 18.30 1.12
CA HIS A 114 -5.73 17.94 1.92
C HIS A 114 -6.10 17.74 3.38
N LEU A 115 -5.94 16.52 3.88
CA LEU A 115 -6.13 16.19 5.29
C LEU A 115 -4.78 15.80 5.89
N VAL A 116 -4.32 16.54 6.91
CA VAL A 116 -3.11 16.18 7.66
C VAL A 116 -3.54 15.68 9.04
N PRO A 117 -3.41 14.38 9.34
CA PRO A 117 -3.90 13.82 10.58
C PRO A 117 -3.02 14.28 11.75
N ARG A 118 -3.62 14.98 12.72
CA ARG A 118 -2.88 15.57 13.86
C ARG A 118 -2.83 14.71 15.13
N ARG A 119 -3.68 13.68 15.24
CA ARG A 119 -3.82 12.81 16.43
C ARG A 119 -4.19 11.38 16.05
N GLY A 120 -4.06 10.46 17.00
CA GLY A 120 -4.56 9.09 16.89
C GLY A 120 -3.83 8.21 15.89
N TYR A 121 -4.53 7.18 15.40
CA TYR A 121 -3.93 6.14 14.55
C TYR A 121 -3.58 6.63 13.14
N LEU A 122 -4.41 7.49 12.54
CA LEU A 122 -4.13 8.06 11.22
C LEU A 122 -2.83 8.86 11.20
N LYS A 123 -2.50 9.58 12.29
CA LYS A 123 -1.19 10.23 12.43
C LYS A 123 -0.06 9.20 12.43
N ARG A 124 -0.25 8.07 13.10
CA ARG A 124 0.76 6.99 13.15
C ARG A 124 1.00 6.38 11.77
N LEU A 125 -0.07 6.08 11.02
CA LEU A 125 0.01 5.62 9.63
C LEU A 125 0.75 6.61 8.75
N TYR A 126 0.34 7.88 8.78
CA TYR A 126 0.96 8.95 8.01
C TYR A 126 2.46 9.09 8.31
N GLN A 127 2.86 9.05 9.59
CA GLN A 127 4.26 9.13 9.98
C GLN A 127 5.07 7.88 9.62
N ALA A 128 4.47 6.70 9.74
CA ALA A 128 5.12 5.43 9.35
C ALA A 128 5.44 5.42 7.86
N HIS A 129 4.51 5.88 7.04
CA HIS A 129 4.68 5.98 5.59
C HIS A 129 5.72 7.03 5.19
N LEU A 130 5.73 8.20 5.82
CA LEU A 130 6.79 9.19 5.59
C LEU A 130 8.19 8.65 5.93
N MET A 131 8.31 7.89 7.01
CA MET A 131 9.58 7.25 7.39
C MET A 131 9.99 6.15 6.41
N HIS A 132 9.03 5.51 5.74
CA HIS A 132 9.28 4.55 4.67
C HIS A 132 9.85 5.26 3.43
N HIS A 133 9.24 6.35 2.99
CA HIS A 133 9.72 7.14 1.85
C HIS A 133 11.04 7.87 2.08
N ALA A 134 11.47 8.02 3.34
CA ALA A 134 12.73 8.69 3.65
C ALA A 134 13.98 7.89 3.20
N VAL A 135 13.82 6.60 2.88
CA VAL A 135 14.94 5.73 2.49
C VAL A 135 14.50 4.84 1.32
N ASP A 136 15.29 4.85 0.25
CA ASP A 136 15.07 3.99 -0.91
C ASP A 136 15.56 2.55 -0.67
N GLY A 137 14.89 1.60 -1.30
CA GLY A 137 15.22 0.18 -1.28
C GLY A 137 14.80 -0.55 0.00
N LYS A 138 14.76 -1.89 -0.05
CA LYS A 138 14.21 -2.71 1.04
C LYS A 138 15.09 -2.88 2.28
N ASP A 139 16.42 -2.81 2.16
CA ASP A 139 17.34 -3.33 3.19
C ASP A 139 17.59 -2.35 4.34
N ARG A 140 17.46 -1.04 4.07
CA ARG A 140 17.61 0.02 5.08
C ARG A 140 16.32 0.80 5.36
N CYS A 141 15.22 0.33 4.78
CA CYS A 141 13.92 0.95 4.91
C CYS A 141 13.07 0.26 5.99
N VAL A 142 12.04 0.96 6.46
CA VAL A 142 11.12 0.49 7.50
C VAL A 142 9.68 0.60 7.04
N SER A 143 8.77 -0.11 7.69
CA SER A 143 7.31 0.02 7.51
C SER A 143 6.80 -0.19 6.08
N PHE A 144 6.80 -1.44 5.60
CA PHE A 144 6.21 -1.80 4.29
C PHE A 144 4.69 -2.06 4.34
N GLY A 145 4.08 -2.08 5.53
CA GLY A 145 2.63 -2.26 5.70
C GLY A 145 1.89 -0.96 5.46
N PHE A 146 0.61 -1.06 5.06
CA PHE A 146 -0.20 0.09 4.68
C PHE A 146 -1.23 0.46 5.73
N LEU A 147 -1.97 -0.51 6.27
CA LEU A 147 -2.99 -0.29 7.30
C LEU A 147 -2.51 -0.70 8.69
N PHE A 148 -1.42 -1.47 8.80
CA PHE A 148 -0.77 -1.78 10.06
C PHE A 148 0.53 -0.98 10.24
N ALA A 149 0.47 0.06 11.09
CA ALA A 149 1.63 0.89 11.40
C ALA A 149 2.20 0.60 12.79
N PRO A 150 3.45 0.10 12.87
CA PRO A 150 4.21 0.03 14.13
C PRO A 150 4.33 1.41 14.79
N SER A 151 4.65 1.43 16.09
CA SER A 151 4.82 2.70 16.80
C SER A 151 5.93 3.54 16.17
N THR A 152 5.72 4.87 16.08
CA THR A 152 6.72 5.78 15.51
C THR A 152 8.04 5.73 16.27
N THR A 153 7.98 5.48 17.58
CA THR A 153 9.18 5.29 18.42
C THR A 153 9.98 4.06 17.99
N ARG A 154 9.31 2.93 17.71
CA ARG A 154 9.95 1.71 17.22
C ARG A 154 10.56 1.92 15.83
N LEU A 155 9.81 2.54 14.92
CA LEU A 155 10.30 2.82 13.56
C LEU A 155 11.53 3.73 13.56
N ARG A 156 11.52 4.80 14.37
CA ARG A 156 12.70 5.66 14.55
C ARG A 156 13.89 4.93 15.17
N ALA A 157 13.66 4.03 16.12
CA ALA A 157 14.73 3.22 16.70
C ALA A 157 15.31 2.25 15.66
N GLN A 158 14.47 1.61 14.85
CA GLN A 158 14.90 0.74 13.76
C GLN A 158 15.72 1.50 12.71
N LEU A 159 15.24 2.68 12.26
CA LEU A 159 15.99 3.53 11.34
C LEU A 159 17.36 3.91 11.93
N ARG A 160 17.41 4.37 13.19
CA ARG A 160 18.70 4.69 13.82
C ARG A 160 19.67 3.51 13.89
N ALA A 161 19.16 2.31 14.17
CA ALA A 161 19.97 1.10 14.19
C ALA A 161 20.50 0.73 12.80
N LEU A 162 19.67 0.85 11.76
CA LEU A 162 20.04 0.55 10.37
C LEU A 162 21.05 1.55 9.79
N HIS A 163 21.00 2.81 10.23
CA HIS A 163 21.84 3.91 9.71
C HIS A 163 22.95 4.36 10.66
N GLN A 164 23.16 3.63 11.77
CA GLN A 164 24.21 3.91 12.78
C GLN A 164 24.16 5.36 13.34
N GLY A 165 22.97 5.97 13.40
CA GLY A 165 22.81 7.37 13.80
C GLY A 165 21.53 8.02 13.25
N PRO A 166 21.34 9.34 13.41
CA PRO A 166 20.31 10.08 12.70
C PRO A 166 20.53 9.95 11.18
N LEU A 167 19.44 9.88 10.41
CA LEU A 167 19.50 9.90 8.94
C LEU A 167 20.31 11.14 8.51
N ARG A 168 21.43 10.93 7.80
CA ARG A 168 22.23 12.03 7.25
C ARG A 168 21.62 12.43 5.91
N LYS A 169 21.75 13.70 5.53
CA LYS A 169 21.31 14.21 4.22
C LYS A 169 21.82 13.39 3.03
N ALA A 170 22.94 12.69 3.16
CA ALA A 170 23.48 11.78 2.14
C ALA A 170 22.64 10.50 1.96
N ASP A 171 22.03 9.99 3.03
CA ASP A 171 21.08 8.87 2.97
C ASP A 171 19.72 9.31 2.38
N GLU A 172 19.37 10.60 2.53
CA GLU A 172 18.26 11.24 1.83
C GLU A 172 18.61 11.56 0.35
N ALA A 173 19.91 11.74 0.04
CA ALA A 173 20.41 12.21 -1.26
C ALA A 173 20.61 11.13 -2.33
N GLY A 174 20.43 9.84 -1.99
CA GLY A 174 20.23 8.79 -3.01
C GLY A 174 19.11 9.16 -3.99
N SER A 175 18.11 9.93 -3.54
CA SER A 175 17.02 10.46 -4.38
C SER A 175 17.35 11.74 -5.16
N THR A 176 18.44 12.46 -4.85
CA THR A 176 18.78 13.75 -5.51
C THR A 176 19.99 13.69 -6.43
N ALA A 177 20.94 12.78 -6.22
CA ALA A 177 22.13 12.68 -7.07
C ALA A 177 21.84 12.04 -8.44
N GLU A 178 20.99 11.00 -8.50
CA GLU A 178 20.58 10.39 -9.78
C GLU A 178 19.56 11.24 -10.56
N SER A 179 18.73 12.04 -9.87
CA SER A 179 17.75 12.91 -10.52
C SER A 179 18.41 14.12 -11.19
N ASN A 180 19.48 14.67 -10.61
CA ASN A 180 20.25 15.74 -11.25
C ASN A 180 21.03 15.25 -12.46
N ALA A 181 21.63 14.05 -12.42
CA ALA A 181 22.40 13.51 -13.56
C ALA A 181 21.51 13.13 -14.76
N SER A 182 20.27 12.70 -14.51
CA SER A 182 19.29 12.38 -15.57
C SER A 182 18.57 13.61 -16.11
N ALA A 183 18.40 14.68 -15.31
CA ALA A 183 17.88 15.96 -15.75
C ALA A 183 18.86 16.73 -16.67
N THR A 184 20.17 16.69 -16.41
CA THR A 184 21.17 17.26 -17.34
C THR A 184 21.20 16.49 -18.66
N ALA A 185 21.11 15.16 -18.64
CA ALA A 185 21.13 14.35 -19.86
C ALA A 185 19.87 14.48 -20.74
N ALA A 186 18.73 14.88 -20.17
CA ALA A 186 17.47 15.13 -20.89
C ALA A 186 17.33 16.58 -21.40
N SER A 187 18.13 17.52 -20.86
CA SER A 187 18.21 18.91 -21.29
C SER A 187 19.14 19.14 -22.48
N GLU A 188 19.97 18.15 -22.82
CA GLU A 188 20.98 18.22 -23.89
C GLU A 188 20.61 17.40 -25.14
N ARG A 189 19.33 16.98 -25.28
CA ARG A 189 18.82 16.32 -26.49
C ARG A 189 17.62 17.04 -27.08
#